data_AF-A0A813KF08-F1
#
_entry.id   AF-A0A813KF08-F1
#
_cell.length_a   1.000
_cell.length_b   1.000
_cell.length_c   1.000
_cell.angle_alpha   90.00
_cell.angle_beta   90.00
_cell.angle_gamma   90.00
#
_symmetry.space_group_name_H-M   'P 1'
#
loop_
_entity.id
_entity.type
_entity.pdbx_description
1 polymer ?
#
loop_
_entity_poly.entity_id
_entity_poly.type
_entity_poly.pdbx_seq_one_letter_code
_entity_poly.pdbx_strand_id
1 'polypeptide(L)'
;LQCSYSVLEHLDLEDALSASASSGNDRRLLAHVQRANLTFASYCKAELLRLLPQVRVVRARVFAGSPSGGAQSLDVDMVWRLPFALTVLPLLEILILSTEDDWWQIGDTPKRLTDELDCLLRSLAGALRAGVLPSLRWIEHGIHVCKNRCICQELVYSFPAANLFHFVAEHGLCMDRWALTDCLFVFAVGCYFWWWWCGCWC
;
A
#
# COMPACT_ATOMS: atom_id res chain seq x y z
N LEU A 1 19.20 28.72 -2.74
CA LEU A 1 18.15 27.82 -3.28
C LEU A 1 18.04 26.48 -2.51
N GLN A 2 18.58 26.38 -1.28
CA GLN A 2 18.78 25.10 -0.60
C GLN A 2 17.75 24.79 0.51
N CYS A 3 16.75 25.67 0.71
CA CYS A 3 15.72 25.51 1.76
C CYS A 3 14.37 24.97 1.28
N SER A 4 14.22 24.63 -0.01
CA SER A 4 12.89 24.32 -0.59
C SER A 4 12.62 22.83 -0.83
N TYR A 5 13.63 21.96 -0.71
CA TYR A 5 13.49 20.54 -1.06
C TYR A 5 12.99 19.67 0.10
N SER A 6 13.24 20.03 1.36
CA SER A 6 12.81 19.21 2.51
C SER A 6 11.31 19.25 2.75
N VAL A 7 10.64 20.34 2.38
CA VAL A 7 9.17 20.49 2.50
C VAL A 7 8.43 19.63 1.47
N LEU A 8 9.09 19.24 0.37
CA LEU A 8 8.50 18.44 -0.71
C LEU A 8 8.72 16.93 -0.54
N GLU A 9 9.44 16.49 0.50
CA GLU A 9 9.61 15.06 0.79
C GLU A 9 8.29 14.41 1.26
N HIS A 10 7.35 15.21 1.76
CA HIS A 10 6.04 14.81 2.22
C HIS A 10 5.06 15.89 1.80
N LEU A 11 4.25 15.62 0.77
CA LEU A 11 3.24 16.55 0.33
C LEU A 11 1.86 16.00 0.65
N ASP A 12 1.03 16.81 1.30
CA ASP A 12 -0.42 16.61 1.25
C ASP A 12 -0.89 16.99 -0.16
N LEU A 13 -1.79 16.21 -0.73
CA LEU A 13 -2.25 16.41 -2.10
C LEU A 13 -3.17 17.64 -2.25
N GLU A 14 -3.67 18.20 -1.15
CA GLU A 14 -4.26 19.55 -1.15
C GLU A 14 -3.25 20.62 -1.60
N ASP A 15 -2.01 20.52 -1.11
CA ASP A 15 -0.93 21.40 -1.48
C ASP A 15 -0.49 21.16 -2.93
N ALA A 16 -0.52 19.89 -3.39
CA ALA A 16 -0.24 19.57 -4.79
C ALA A 16 -1.27 20.19 -5.74
N LEU A 17 -2.56 20.15 -5.37
CA LEU A 17 -3.64 20.74 -6.16
C LEU A 17 -3.46 22.25 -6.25
N SER A 18 -3.20 22.90 -5.12
CA SER A 18 -2.93 24.34 -5.04
C SER A 18 -1.70 24.75 -5.86
N ALA A 19 -0.61 23.99 -5.76
CA ALA A 19 0.64 24.16 -6.51
C ALA A 19 0.45 23.96 -8.02
N SER A 20 -0.33 22.95 -8.43
CA SER A 20 -0.58 22.66 -9.85
C SER A 20 -1.34 23.77 -10.57
N ALA A 21 -2.16 24.54 -9.83
CA ALA A 21 -2.97 25.63 -10.35
C ALA A 21 -2.24 26.98 -10.37
N SER A 22 -1.13 27.14 -9.63
CA SER A 22 -0.51 28.44 -9.37
C SER A 22 0.65 28.78 -10.32
N SER A 23 1.50 27.81 -10.73
CA SER A 23 2.52 28.09 -11.75
C SER A 23 3.11 26.85 -12.47
N GLY A 24 3.71 27.07 -13.65
CA GLY A 24 4.46 26.03 -14.35
C GLY A 24 5.74 25.58 -13.65
N ASN A 25 6.31 26.40 -12.76
CA ASN A 25 7.47 26.04 -11.95
C ASN A 25 7.07 25.06 -10.83
N ASP A 26 5.91 25.27 -10.21
CA ASP A 26 5.40 24.40 -9.15
C ASP A 26 5.06 23.01 -9.69
N ARG A 27 4.54 22.93 -10.92
CA ARG A 27 4.33 21.66 -11.61
C ARG A 27 5.63 20.86 -11.84
N ARG A 28 6.77 21.53 -12.03
CA ARG A 28 8.08 20.85 -12.12
C ARG A 28 8.52 20.32 -10.77
N LEU A 29 8.21 21.02 -9.68
CA LEU A 29 8.51 20.56 -8.32
C LEU A 29 7.72 19.31 -7.96
N LEU A 30 6.45 19.22 -8.36
CA LEU A 30 5.61 18.03 -8.20
C LEU A 30 6.21 16.79 -8.87
N ALA A 31 6.92 16.96 -9.99
CA ALA A 31 7.58 15.86 -10.68
C ALA A 31 8.69 15.19 -9.86
N HIS A 32 9.18 15.83 -8.82
CA HIS A 32 10.25 15.32 -7.94
C HIS A 32 9.74 14.74 -6.62
N VAL A 33 8.43 14.82 -6.35
CA VAL A 33 7.84 14.29 -5.11
C VAL A 33 7.97 12.77 -5.09
N GLN A 34 8.51 12.25 -3.99
CA GLN A 34 8.74 10.81 -3.81
C GLN A 34 7.74 10.14 -2.86
N ARG A 35 7.04 10.92 -2.03
CA ARG A 35 6.03 10.42 -1.10
C ARG A 35 4.74 11.21 -1.25
N ALA A 36 3.60 10.50 -1.28
CA ALA A 36 2.28 11.10 -1.39
C ALA A 36 1.36 10.62 -0.26
N ASN A 37 0.64 11.57 0.35
CA ASN A 37 -0.36 11.28 1.37
C ASN A 37 -1.78 11.47 0.80
N LEU A 38 -2.56 10.39 0.76
CA LEU A 38 -3.95 10.37 0.32
C LEU A 38 -4.85 10.41 1.55
N THR A 39 -5.17 11.61 2.02
CA THR A 39 -6.03 11.80 3.19
C THR A 39 -7.52 11.75 2.83
N PHE A 40 -7.90 12.12 1.60
CA PHE A 40 -9.29 12.10 1.14
C PHE A 40 -9.46 11.29 -0.14
N ALA A 41 -10.62 10.63 -0.31
CA ALA A 41 -10.95 9.87 -1.51
C ALA A 41 -10.90 10.71 -2.81
N SER A 42 -11.08 12.02 -2.70
CA SER A 42 -10.94 12.97 -3.82
C SER A 42 -9.52 13.04 -4.39
N TYR A 43 -8.51 12.60 -3.63
CA TYR A 43 -7.11 12.54 -4.06
C TYR A 43 -6.77 11.31 -4.88
N CYS A 44 -7.63 10.28 -4.85
CA CYS A 44 -7.55 9.09 -5.70
C CYS A 44 -8.00 9.38 -7.14
N LYS A 45 -7.52 10.49 -7.73
CA LYS A 45 -7.70 10.84 -9.13
C LYS A 45 -6.43 10.49 -9.89
N ALA A 46 -6.56 9.63 -10.88
CA ALA A 46 -5.46 9.20 -11.73
C ALA A 46 -4.74 10.40 -12.38
N GLU A 47 -5.49 11.43 -12.80
CA GLU A 47 -4.95 12.65 -13.42
C GLU A 47 -4.02 13.42 -12.46
N LEU A 48 -4.37 13.43 -11.19
CA LEU A 48 -3.61 14.14 -10.15
C LEU A 48 -2.33 13.37 -9.81
N LEU A 49 -2.44 12.05 -9.60
CA LEU A 49 -1.29 11.20 -9.31
C LEU A 49 -0.29 11.12 -10.47
N ARG A 50 -0.74 11.26 -11.72
CA ARG A 50 0.15 11.37 -12.90
C ARG A 50 1.05 12.60 -12.86
N LEU A 51 0.74 13.63 -12.07
CA LEU A 51 1.62 14.78 -11.86
C LEU A 51 2.81 14.45 -10.95
N LEU A 52 2.79 13.30 -10.27
CA LEU A 52 3.78 12.86 -9.30
C LEU A 52 4.49 11.56 -9.76
N PRO A 53 5.13 11.54 -10.94
CA PRO A 53 5.68 10.33 -11.55
C PRO A 53 6.80 9.66 -10.74
N GLN A 54 7.43 10.38 -9.80
CA GLN A 54 8.53 9.88 -8.98
C GLN A 54 8.09 9.32 -7.63
N VAL A 55 6.78 9.25 -7.36
CA VAL A 55 6.26 8.72 -6.11
C VAL A 55 6.61 7.24 -5.97
N ARG A 56 7.27 6.93 -4.86
CA ARG A 56 7.68 5.59 -4.43
C ARG A 56 6.93 5.13 -3.19
N VAL A 57 6.45 6.07 -2.38
CA VAL A 57 5.71 5.77 -1.15
C VAL A 57 4.35 6.46 -1.19
N VAL A 58 3.28 5.69 -1.01
CA VAL A 58 1.93 6.23 -0.83
C VAL A 58 1.43 5.85 0.55
N ARG A 59 1.01 6.83 1.33
CA ARG A 59 0.19 6.60 2.52
C ARG A 59 -1.26 6.92 2.15
N ALA A 60 -2.18 6.00 2.38
CA ALA A 60 -3.61 6.19 2.13
C ALA A 60 -4.41 6.03 3.41
N ARG A 61 -5.18 7.06 3.74
CA ARG A 61 -6.10 7.06 4.88
C ARG A 61 -7.38 6.33 4.49
N VAL A 62 -7.45 5.04 4.79
CA VAL A 62 -8.62 4.20 4.51
C VAL A 62 -9.64 4.19 5.65
N PHE A 63 -9.24 4.61 6.85
CA PHE A 63 -10.13 4.80 8.00
C PHE A 63 -10.17 6.27 8.41
N ALA A 64 -11.38 6.77 8.67
CA ALA A 64 -11.62 8.06 9.30
C ALA A 64 -11.88 7.87 10.81
N GLY A 65 -11.42 8.83 11.61
CA GLY A 65 -11.54 8.83 13.07
C GLY A 65 -10.30 8.29 13.79
N SER A 66 -10.24 8.52 15.10
CA SER A 66 -9.13 8.06 15.95
C SER A 66 -9.40 6.64 16.47
N PRO A 67 -8.40 5.75 16.49
CA PRO A 67 -8.53 4.45 17.17
C PRO A 67 -8.89 4.57 18.64
N SER A 68 -8.45 5.64 19.30
CA SER A 68 -8.70 5.89 20.72
C SER A 68 -10.07 6.57 21.01
N GLY A 69 -10.77 7.05 19.98
CA GLY A 69 -11.90 7.99 20.09
C GLY A 69 -13.31 7.41 19.93
N GLY A 70 -13.46 6.10 19.72
CA GLY A 70 -14.76 5.42 19.87
C GLY A 70 -15.67 5.29 18.64
N ALA A 71 -15.26 5.70 17.44
CA ALA A 71 -15.89 5.24 16.20
C ALA A 71 -14.92 5.38 15.02
N GLN A 72 -14.34 4.26 14.58
CA GLN A 72 -13.67 4.20 13.28
C GLN A 72 -14.71 3.94 12.20
N SER A 73 -14.65 4.73 11.13
CA SER A 73 -15.42 4.47 9.91
C SER A 73 -14.46 4.23 8.76
N LEU A 74 -14.77 3.26 7.91
CA LEU A 74 -14.02 3.04 6.69
C LEU A 74 -14.42 4.11 5.66
N ASP A 75 -13.44 4.78 5.05
CA ASP A 75 -13.67 5.62 3.89
C ASP A 75 -13.87 4.71 2.67
N VAL A 76 -15.14 4.34 2.45
CA VAL A 76 -15.53 3.43 1.36
C VAL A 76 -15.09 4.00 0.01
N ASP A 77 -15.25 5.31 -0.23
CA ASP A 77 -14.85 5.90 -1.50
C ASP A 77 -13.34 5.79 -1.74
N MET A 78 -12.52 5.94 -0.70
CA MET A 78 -11.09 5.70 -0.77
C MET A 78 -10.79 4.25 -1.15
N VAL A 79 -11.38 3.28 -0.43
CA VAL A 79 -11.20 1.84 -0.62
C VAL A 79 -11.49 1.43 -2.07
N TRP A 80 -12.58 1.93 -2.65
CA TRP A 80 -12.98 1.59 -4.01
C TRP A 80 -12.12 2.25 -5.10
N ARG A 81 -11.63 3.47 -4.87
CA ARG A 81 -10.85 4.23 -5.86
C ARG A 81 -9.36 3.90 -5.84
N LEU A 82 -8.83 3.57 -4.67
CA LEU A 82 -7.40 3.44 -4.44
C LEU A 82 -6.71 2.44 -5.39
N PRO A 83 -7.21 1.21 -5.61
CA PRO A 83 -6.54 0.25 -6.49
C PRO A 83 -6.30 0.79 -7.90
N PHE A 84 -7.31 1.45 -8.48
CA PHE A 84 -7.20 2.04 -9.82
C PHE A 84 -6.27 3.26 -9.81
N ALA A 85 -6.38 4.12 -8.81
CA ALA A 85 -5.54 5.30 -8.70
C ALA A 85 -4.05 4.95 -8.63
N LEU A 86 -3.67 3.90 -7.90
CA LEU A 86 -2.26 3.49 -7.76
C LEU A 86 -1.64 2.96 -9.05
N THR A 87 -2.44 2.49 -10.01
CA THR A 87 -1.93 1.93 -11.30
C THR A 87 -1.17 2.95 -12.15
N VAL A 88 -1.36 4.25 -11.88
CA VAL A 88 -0.67 5.31 -12.63
C VAL A 88 0.68 5.71 -12.03
N LEU A 89 1.11 5.06 -10.95
CA LEU A 89 2.36 5.31 -10.25
C LEU A 89 3.36 4.19 -10.55
N PRO A 90 4.17 4.31 -11.62
CA PRO A 90 5.02 3.21 -12.09
C PRO A 90 6.16 2.85 -11.11
N LEU A 91 6.56 3.80 -10.26
CA LEU A 91 7.65 3.64 -9.31
C LEU A 91 7.17 3.35 -7.88
N LEU A 92 5.87 3.10 -7.68
CA LEU A 92 5.33 2.82 -6.37
C LEU A 92 5.95 1.56 -5.77
N GLU A 93 6.70 1.71 -4.69
CA GLU A 93 7.41 0.64 -3.98
C GLU A 93 6.72 0.26 -2.66
N ILE A 94 6.10 1.24 -2.00
CA ILE A 94 5.58 1.11 -0.63
C ILE A 94 4.17 1.72 -0.59
N LEU A 95 3.18 0.94 -0.17
CA LEU A 95 1.83 1.40 0.15
C LEU A 95 1.60 1.26 1.65
N ILE A 96 1.08 2.29 2.30
CA ILE A 96 0.77 2.30 3.73
C ILE A 96 -0.73 2.60 3.88
N LEU A 97 -1.49 1.66 4.43
CA LEU A 97 -2.91 1.76 4.72
C LEU A 97 -3.09 2.03 6.22
N SER A 98 -3.20 3.30 6.61
CA SER A 98 -3.21 3.72 8.02
C SER A 98 -4.38 4.64 8.35
N THR A 99 -4.53 4.94 9.65
CA THR A 99 -5.18 6.19 10.08
C THR A 99 -4.16 7.32 10.06
N GLU A 100 -4.56 8.57 10.36
CA GLU A 100 -3.66 9.74 10.31
C GLU A 100 -2.34 9.51 11.05
N ASP A 101 -2.38 8.90 12.25
CA ASP A 101 -1.20 8.70 13.10
C ASP A 101 -1.06 7.30 13.71
N ASP A 102 -2.03 6.38 13.50
CA ASP A 102 -2.07 5.11 14.23
C ASP A 102 -2.35 3.89 13.36
N TRP A 103 -1.96 2.74 13.90
CA TRP A 103 -2.33 1.42 13.41
C TRP A 103 -3.76 1.08 13.84
N TRP A 104 -4.56 0.54 12.92
CA TRP A 104 -5.91 0.07 13.21
C TRP A 104 -5.89 -1.44 13.54
N GLN A 105 -6.82 -1.87 14.40
CA GLN A 105 -6.94 -3.27 14.85
C GLN A 105 -8.25 -3.88 14.35
N ILE A 106 -8.17 -5.02 13.68
CA ILE A 106 -9.35 -5.70 13.11
C ILE A 106 -10.25 -6.34 14.18
N GLY A 107 -9.68 -6.65 15.35
CA GLY A 107 -10.35 -7.46 16.38
C GLY A 107 -11.70 -6.93 16.84
N ASP A 108 -11.88 -5.60 16.86
CA ASP A 108 -13.10 -4.92 17.29
C ASP A 108 -13.85 -4.23 16.13
N THR A 109 -13.43 -4.50 14.89
CA THR A 109 -13.98 -3.83 13.71
C THR A 109 -15.31 -4.49 13.27
N PRO A 110 -16.37 -3.72 12.99
CA PRO A 110 -17.60 -4.25 12.43
C PRO A 110 -17.37 -5.08 11.16
N LYS A 111 -18.03 -6.25 11.06
CA LYS A 111 -17.88 -7.19 9.92
C LYS A 111 -17.94 -6.53 8.55
N ARG A 112 -18.85 -5.57 8.34
CA ARG A 112 -18.99 -4.85 7.08
C ARG A 112 -17.70 -4.11 6.67
N LEU A 113 -16.98 -3.51 7.62
CA LEU A 113 -15.72 -2.83 7.32
C LEU A 113 -14.61 -3.84 6.99
N THR A 114 -14.64 -5.02 7.64
CA THR A 114 -13.75 -6.14 7.29
C THR A 114 -13.99 -6.61 5.86
N ASP A 115 -15.24 -6.76 5.42
CA ASP A 115 -15.57 -7.22 4.06
C ASP A 115 -15.07 -6.24 2.98
N GLU A 116 -15.24 -4.93 3.18
CA GLU A 116 -14.78 -3.89 2.24
C GLU A 116 -13.26 -3.78 2.17
N LEU A 117 -12.59 -3.89 3.31
CA LEU A 117 -11.13 -3.95 3.38
C LEU A 117 -10.60 -5.22 2.69
N ASP A 118 -11.25 -6.36 2.92
CA ASP A 118 -10.90 -7.61 2.24
C ASP A 118 -11.03 -7.46 0.72
N CYS A 119 -12.07 -6.75 0.24
CA CYS A 119 -12.22 -6.40 -1.17
C CYS A 119 -11.04 -5.54 -1.68
N LEU A 120 -10.64 -4.49 -0.95
CA LEU A 120 -9.48 -3.67 -1.31
C LEU A 120 -8.21 -4.51 -1.42
N LEU A 121 -7.92 -5.34 -0.42
CA LEU A 121 -6.70 -6.16 -0.41
C LEU A 121 -6.72 -7.20 -1.54
N ARG A 122 -7.88 -7.79 -1.87
CA ARG A 122 -8.04 -8.66 -3.05
C ARG A 122 -7.86 -7.91 -4.37
N SER A 123 -8.36 -6.69 -4.49
CA SER A 123 -8.15 -5.86 -5.69
C SER A 123 -6.66 -5.51 -5.87
N LEU A 124 -5.95 -5.19 -4.79
CA LEU A 124 -4.50 -4.95 -4.83
C LEU A 124 -3.72 -6.22 -5.20
N ALA A 125 -4.09 -7.38 -4.62
CA ALA A 125 -3.55 -8.67 -5.01
C ALA A 125 -3.77 -8.96 -6.51
N GLY A 126 -4.98 -8.69 -7.02
CA GLY A 126 -5.30 -8.81 -8.43
C GLY A 126 -4.42 -7.94 -9.32
N ALA A 127 -4.22 -6.67 -8.95
CA ALA A 127 -3.37 -5.72 -9.67
C ALA A 127 -1.88 -6.14 -9.68
N LEU A 128 -1.39 -6.67 -8.56
CA LEU A 128 -0.04 -7.24 -8.44
C LEU A 128 0.15 -8.45 -9.36
N ARG A 129 -0.78 -9.42 -9.31
CA ARG A 129 -0.74 -10.62 -10.17
C ARG A 129 -0.82 -10.28 -11.66
N ALA A 130 -1.54 -9.21 -12.00
CA ALA A 130 -1.62 -8.71 -13.37
C ALA A 130 -0.37 -7.92 -13.82
N GLY A 131 0.60 -7.69 -12.94
CA GLY A 131 1.82 -6.93 -13.25
C GLY A 131 1.61 -5.42 -13.40
N VAL A 132 0.47 -4.89 -12.96
CA VAL A 132 0.12 -3.46 -13.09
C VAL A 132 0.82 -2.59 -12.04
N LEU A 133 1.25 -3.19 -10.93
CA LEU A 133 2.03 -2.55 -9.87
C LEU A 133 3.41 -3.21 -9.75
N PRO A 134 4.27 -3.13 -10.78
CA PRO A 134 5.46 -3.96 -10.91
C PRO A 134 6.54 -3.66 -9.86
N SER A 135 6.56 -2.43 -9.34
CA SER A 135 7.56 -1.97 -8.38
C SER A 135 7.13 -2.17 -6.93
N LEU A 136 5.85 -2.49 -6.69
CA LEU A 136 5.26 -2.52 -5.35
C LEU A 136 5.80 -3.73 -4.59
N ARG A 137 6.60 -3.44 -3.57
CA ARG A 137 7.34 -4.44 -2.77
C ARG A 137 6.95 -4.46 -1.30
N TRP A 138 6.14 -3.50 -0.85
CA TRP A 138 5.66 -3.44 0.52
C TRP A 138 4.24 -2.88 0.60
N ILE A 139 3.38 -3.53 1.37
CA ILE A 139 2.05 -3.01 1.75
C ILE A 139 1.92 -3.07 3.27
N GLU A 140 2.03 -1.94 3.94
CA GLU A 140 1.70 -1.85 5.36
C GLU A 140 0.19 -1.74 5.49
N HIS A 141 -0.44 -2.71 6.15
CA HIS A 141 -1.84 -2.66 6.54
C HIS A 141 -1.90 -3.12 7.99
N GLY A 142 -2.77 -2.51 8.81
CA GLY A 142 -2.78 -2.61 10.28
C GLY A 142 -2.79 -4.04 10.86
N ILE A 143 -2.91 -4.15 12.19
CA ILE A 143 -2.75 -5.44 12.88
C ILE A 143 -3.90 -6.39 12.49
N HIS A 144 -3.58 -7.40 11.68
CA HIS A 144 -4.45 -8.54 11.44
C HIS A 144 -4.30 -9.52 12.61
N VAL A 145 -5.30 -9.62 13.46
CA VAL A 145 -5.50 -10.82 14.31
C VAL A 145 -6.70 -11.56 13.74
N CYS A 146 -6.45 -12.58 12.92
CA CYS A 146 -7.53 -13.34 12.30
C CYS A 146 -7.99 -14.52 13.18
N LYS A 147 -9.30 -14.58 13.47
CA LYS A 147 -9.95 -15.70 14.16
C LYS A 147 -10.76 -16.54 13.17
N ASN A 148 -10.09 -17.44 12.44
CA ASN A 148 -10.64 -18.48 11.52
C ASN A 148 -11.53 -17.99 10.35
N ARG A 149 -11.13 -18.36 9.11
CA ARG A 149 -11.64 -17.89 7.80
C ARG A 149 -11.25 -16.45 7.45
N CYS A 150 -10.03 -16.24 6.97
CA CYS A 150 -9.66 -14.95 6.37
C CYS A 150 -8.74 -15.09 5.18
N ILE A 151 -8.62 -13.97 4.48
CA ILE A 151 -7.85 -13.78 3.24
C ILE A 151 -6.34 -13.92 3.43
N CYS A 152 -5.82 -14.12 4.64
CA CYS A 152 -4.40 -14.21 4.94
C CYS A 152 -3.64 -15.14 3.98
N GLN A 153 -4.20 -16.29 3.61
CA GLN A 153 -3.58 -17.20 2.65
C GLN A 153 -3.51 -16.60 1.23
N GLU A 154 -4.58 -15.97 0.74
CA GLU A 154 -4.59 -15.31 -0.58
C GLU A 154 -3.63 -14.12 -0.62
N LEU A 155 -3.55 -13.37 0.48
CA LEU A 155 -2.61 -12.27 0.64
C LEU A 155 -1.17 -12.78 0.59
N VAL A 156 -0.84 -13.85 1.31
CA VAL A 156 0.51 -14.42 1.30
C VAL A 156 0.97 -14.83 -0.11
N TYR A 157 0.09 -15.40 -0.93
CA TYR A 157 0.47 -15.78 -2.30
C TYR A 157 0.55 -14.60 -3.27
N SER A 158 -0.09 -13.48 -2.96
CA SER A 158 -0.28 -12.38 -3.91
C SER A 158 0.46 -11.11 -3.53
N PHE A 159 0.89 -10.99 -2.27
CA PHE A 159 1.59 -9.83 -1.73
C PHE A 159 3.10 -10.02 -1.85
N PRO A 160 3.86 -8.93 -1.81
CA PRO A 160 5.32 -9.00 -1.86
C PRO A 160 5.91 -9.87 -0.75
N ALA A 161 6.97 -10.63 -1.07
CA ALA A 161 7.63 -11.55 -0.14
C ALA A 161 8.08 -10.87 1.17
N ALA A 162 8.45 -9.59 1.12
CA ALA A 162 8.84 -8.83 2.31
C ALA A 162 7.72 -8.76 3.36
N ASN A 163 6.47 -8.59 2.93
CA ASN A 163 5.31 -8.60 3.83
C ASN A 163 5.15 -9.95 4.53
N LEU A 164 5.36 -11.05 3.80
CA LEU A 164 5.27 -12.40 4.35
C LEU A 164 6.18 -12.57 5.56
N PHE A 165 7.46 -12.23 5.44
CA PHE A 165 8.42 -12.39 6.54
C PHE A 165 8.02 -11.62 7.80
N HIS A 166 7.53 -10.39 7.63
CA HIS A 166 7.11 -9.56 8.74
C HIS A 166 5.86 -10.13 9.44
N PHE A 167 4.84 -10.48 8.67
CA PHE A 167 3.59 -11.03 9.24
C PHE A 167 3.76 -12.39 9.92
N VAL A 168 4.73 -13.19 9.47
CA VAL A 168 5.13 -14.44 10.12
C VAL A 168 5.83 -14.16 11.45
N ALA A 169 6.73 -13.18 11.49
CA ALA A 169 7.46 -12.80 12.69
C ALA A 169 6.55 -12.20 13.77
N GLU A 170 5.50 -11.48 13.36
CA GLU A 170 4.58 -10.79 14.28
C GLU A 170 3.32 -11.59 14.65
N HIS A 171 3.25 -12.88 14.29
CA HIS A 171 2.10 -13.75 14.57
C HIS A 171 0.75 -13.25 14.01
N GLY A 172 0.76 -12.39 12.98
CA GLY A 172 -0.44 -11.76 12.42
C GLY A 172 -1.24 -12.63 11.44
N LEU A 173 -0.69 -13.77 10.99
CA LEU A 173 -1.37 -14.66 10.05
C LEU A 173 -1.96 -15.87 10.77
N CYS A 174 -3.25 -16.13 10.57
CA CYS A 174 -3.88 -17.39 11.00
C CYS A 174 -3.60 -18.55 10.01
N MET A 175 -2.40 -18.60 9.44
CA MET A 175 -2.04 -19.66 8.53
C MET A 175 -1.57 -20.89 9.30
N ASP A 176 -1.97 -22.06 8.80
CA ASP A 176 -1.32 -23.32 9.18
C ASP A 176 0.19 -23.21 8.93
N ARG A 177 0.99 -23.67 9.88
CA ARG A 177 2.45 -23.78 9.80
C ARG A 177 2.90 -24.48 8.50
N TRP A 178 2.16 -25.46 8.00
CA TRP A 178 2.45 -26.14 6.74
C TRP A 178 2.24 -25.25 5.52
N ALA A 179 1.10 -24.54 5.44
CA ALA A 179 0.84 -23.59 4.35
C ALA A 179 1.88 -22.46 4.31
N LEU A 180 2.35 -22.05 5.49
CA LEU A 180 3.39 -21.04 5.66
C LEU A 180 4.77 -21.56 5.19
N THR A 181 5.06 -22.83 5.47
CA THR A 181 6.29 -23.50 5.00
C THR A 181 6.29 -23.69 3.48
N ASP A 182 5.15 -24.06 2.89
CA ASP A 182 5.00 -24.18 1.43
C ASP A 182 5.24 -22.84 0.73
N CYS A 183 4.72 -21.74 1.29
CA CYS A 183 4.96 -20.40 0.75
C CYS A 183 6.44 -20.02 0.80
N LEU A 184 7.08 -20.21 1.96
CA LEU A 184 8.52 -19.95 2.12
C LEU A 184 9.36 -20.84 1.22
N PHE A 185 8.96 -22.08 0.98
CA PHE A 185 9.65 -23.00 0.06
C PHE A 185 9.53 -22.56 -1.39
N VAL A 186 8.35 -22.15 -1.86
CA VAL A 186 8.16 -21.59 -3.21
C VAL A 186 9.02 -20.33 -3.40
N PHE A 187 9.07 -19.44 -2.41
CA PHE A 187 9.94 -18.26 -2.45
C PHE A 187 11.43 -18.63 -2.42
N ALA A 188 11.84 -19.54 -1.54
CA ALA A 188 13.22 -19.96 -1.41
C ALA A 188 13.72 -20.66 -2.70
N VAL A 189 12.91 -21.57 -3.26
CA VAL A 189 13.23 -22.25 -4.52
C VAL A 189 13.20 -21.27 -5.70
N GLY A 190 12.25 -20.34 -5.75
CA GLY A 190 12.21 -19.29 -6.77
C GLY A 190 13.44 -18.37 -6.71
N CYS A 191 13.85 -17.93 -5.51
CA CYS A 191 15.07 -17.16 -5.31
C CYS A 191 16.32 -17.97 -5.67
N TYR A 192 16.39 -19.27 -5.31
CA TYR A 192 17.51 -20.14 -5.64
C TYR A 192 17.64 -20.36 -7.15
N PHE A 193 16.51 -20.55 -7.85
CA PHE A 193 16.47 -20.68 -9.31
C PHE A 193 16.89 -19.39 -10.01
N TRP A 194 16.44 -18.24 -9.49
CA TRP A 194 16.83 -16.92 -10.02
C TRP A 194 18.31 -16.63 -9.78
N TRP A 195 18.85 -17.00 -8.62
CA TRP A 195 20.29 -16.91 -8.32
C TRP A 195 21.12 -17.84 -9.22
N TRP A 196 20.65 -19.05 -9.49
CA TRP A 196 21.32 -19.97 -10.42
C TRP A 196 21.30 -19.47 -11.86
N TRP A 197 20.18 -18.91 -12.31
CA TRP A 197 20.06 -18.34 -13.66
C TRP A 197 20.87 -17.05 -13.84
N CYS A 198 20.85 -16.13 -12.87
CA CYS A 198 21.66 -14.90 -12.93
C CYS A 198 23.14 -15.15 -12.63
N GLY A 199 23.48 -16.15 -11.82
CA GLY A 199 24.86 -16.52 -11.50
C GLY A 199 25.59 -17.30 -12.60
N CYS A 200 24.88 -17.81 -13.60
CA CYS A 200 25.47 -18.46 -14.77
C CYS A 200 25.74 -17.49 -15.95
N TRP A 201 25.52 -16.18 -15.77
CA TRP A 201 25.76 -15.13 -16.78
C TRP A 201 26.82 -14.10 -16.31
N CYS A 202 27.83 -14.55 -15.57
CA CYS A 202 29.06 -13.79 -15.27
C CYS A 202 30.29 -14.62 -15.67
#